data_AF-A0AAJ6AQP9-F1
#
_entry.id   AF-A0AAJ6AQP9-F1
#
_cell.length_a   1.000
_cell.length_b   1.000
_cell.length_c   1.000
_cell.angle_alpha   90.00
_cell.angle_beta   90.00
_cell.angle_gamma   90.00
#
_symmetry.space_group_name_H-M   'P 1'
#
loop_
_entity.id
_entity.type
_entity.pdbx_description
1 polymer ?
#
loop_
_entity_poly.entity_id
_entity_poly.type
_entity_poly.pdbx_seq_one_letter_code
_entity_poly.pdbx_strand_id
1 'polypeptide(L)'
;MSKTNGILAALAEILLKAVGSGRASRTTDPRRPDARLRTPQETSAPAGTETARIDPDRIRDLRVDYAPQRDGAPDAGEIVWTWVPYEENDGRGKDRPVLVIGRQSADRVYAVRMTSKPHDGEQDYLSIGTGAWDSQGRESWVDIEQLYSVHERGLRREAAVLDRGRYDRVGTALTRRYGWSVAG
;
A
#
# COMPACT_ATOMS: atom_id res chain seq x y z
N MET A 1 -37.05 -32.70 -5.22
CA MET A 1 -37.02 -32.84 -3.75
C MET A 1 -36.13 -31.74 -3.18
N SER A 2 -36.74 -30.87 -2.34
CA SER A 2 -36.20 -30.02 -1.25
C SER A 2 -34.80 -29.37 -1.42
N LYS A 3 -34.66 -28.05 -1.62
CA LYS A 3 -34.83 -26.89 -0.69
C LYS A 3 -33.79 -26.76 0.45
N THR A 4 -32.88 -25.79 0.23
CA THR A 4 -32.49 -24.63 1.07
C THR A 4 -31.64 -24.73 2.36
N ASN A 5 -30.77 -23.70 2.48
CA ASN A 5 -30.46 -22.83 3.65
C ASN A 5 -29.24 -23.10 4.55
N GLY A 6 -28.47 -22.02 4.74
CA GLY A 6 -28.06 -21.52 6.07
C GLY A 6 -26.54 -21.42 6.29
N ILE A 7 -25.89 -20.25 6.38
CA ILE A 7 -25.96 -19.15 7.40
C ILE A 7 -25.00 -19.39 8.59
N LEU A 8 -24.05 -18.45 8.76
CA LEU A 8 -23.39 -17.96 10.01
C LEU A 8 -22.42 -18.94 10.73
N ALA A 9 -21.40 -18.53 11.51
CA ALA A 9 -20.79 -17.27 11.93
C ALA A 9 -19.50 -17.59 12.74
N ALA A 10 -18.61 -16.60 12.93
CA ALA A 10 -17.82 -16.32 14.15
C ALA A 10 -16.81 -15.19 13.83
N LEU A 11 -17.06 -13.92 14.14
CA LEU A 11 -16.88 -13.22 15.43
C LEU A 11 -15.51 -13.40 16.11
N ALA A 12 -14.75 -12.31 16.20
CA ALA A 12 -13.93 -11.96 17.36
C ALA A 12 -13.74 -10.43 17.45
N GLU A 13 -14.45 -9.86 18.42
CA GLU A 13 -14.30 -8.52 19.00
C GLU A 13 -13.04 -8.44 19.87
N ILE A 14 -12.31 -7.31 19.87
CA ILE A 14 -11.63 -6.82 21.08
C ILE A 14 -11.76 -5.29 21.14
N LEU A 15 -12.40 -4.84 22.21
CA LEU A 15 -12.69 -3.46 22.57
C LEU A 15 -12.09 -3.22 23.97
N LEU A 16 -11.33 -2.16 24.17
CA LEU A 16 -11.12 -1.59 25.51
C LEU A 16 -11.25 -0.07 25.49
N LYS A 17 -12.23 0.41 26.26
CA LYS A 17 -12.42 1.81 26.68
C LYS A 17 -11.75 2.03 28.04
N ALA A 18 -11.29 3.26 28.27
CA ALA A 18 -11.26 3.86 29.61
C ALA A 18 -11.72 5.33 29.52
N VAL A 19 -12.62 5.69 30.44
CA VAL A 19 -13.30 6.98 30.59
C VAL A 19 -12.63 7.77 31.71
N GLY A 20 -12.59 9.09 31.59
CA GLY A 20 -12.32 10.00 32.71
C GLY A 20 -12.88 11.39 32.44
N SER A 21 -14.01 11.73 33.08
CA SER A 21 -14.65 13.06 33.07
C SER A 21 -13.97 14.02 34.04
N GLY A 22 -13.89 15.30 33.67
CA GLY A 22 -13.61 16.42 34.59
C GLY A 22 -14.12 17.74 34.01
N ARG A 23 -15.01 18.43 34.74
CA ARG A 23 -15.73 19.66 34.33
C ARG A 23 -15.30 20.84 35.23
N ALA A 24 -15.40 22.06 34.67
CA ALA A 24 -15.36 23.41 35.26
C ALA A 24 -13.95 24.08 35.27
N SER A 25 -13.73 25.37 34.95
CA SER A 25 -14.55 26.60 34.98
C SER A 25 -14.03 27.73 34.05
N ARG A 26 -14.97 28.49 33.47
CA ARG A 26 -15.09 29.96 33.28
C ARG A 26 -13.87 30.91 33.03
N THR A 27 -13.98 31.64 31.90
CA THR A 27 -13.73 33.09 31.60
C THR A 27 -12.33 33.71 31.74
N THR A 28 -11.72 34.14 30.62
CA THR A 28 -11.66 35.55 30.13
C THR A 28 -10.81 35.65 28.84
N ASP A 29 -11.30 36.41 27.86
CA ASP A 29 -10.61 36.83 26.63
C ASP A 29 -9.72 38.05 26.96
N PRO A 30 -8.52 38.21 26.35
CA PRO A 30 -8.44 39.22 25.29
C PRO A 30 -7.46 38.92 24.13
N ARG A 31 -7.88 39.38 22.94
CA ARG A 31 -7.09 39.97 21.83
C ARG A 31 -6.35 39.04 20.85
N ARG A 32 -7.07 38.80 19.74
CA ARG A 32 -6.67 38.79 18.32
C ARG A 32 -5.21 39.13 17.97
N PRO A 33 -4.54 38.23 17.26
CA PRO A 33 -3.68 38.57 16.13
C PRO A 33 -4.38 38.22 14.82
N ASP A 34 -4.32 39.11 13.83
CA ASP A 34 -4.74 38.86 12.46
C ASP A 34 -3.85 37.78 11.81
N ALA A 35 -4.23 36.52 11.98
CA ALA A 35 -3.79 35.44 11.11
C ALA A 35 -4.80 35.35 9.97
N ARG A 36 -4.43 35.92 8.82
CA ARG A 36 -5.05 35.59 7.54
C ARG A 36 -5.12 34.07 7.46
N LEU A 37 -6.32 33.51 7.59
CA LEU A 37 -6.58 32.12 7.25
C LEU A 37 -6.30 31.98 5.75
N ARG A 38 -5.02 31.77 5.41
CA ARG A 38 -4.67 31.00 4.24
C ARG A 38 -5.23 29.63 4.55
N THR A 39 -6.43 29.35 4.07
CA THR A 39 -6.88 27.99 3.87
C THR A 39 -5.79 27.35 3.01
N PRO A 40 -5.02 26.35 3.48
CA PRO A 40 -4.47 25.40 2.53
C PRO A 40 -5.72 24.73 1.99
N GLN A 41 -6.20 25.21 0.84
CA GLN A 41 -6.91 24.34 -0.07
C GLN A 41 -5.84 23.39 -0.62
N GLU A 42 -5.31 22.53 0.26
CA GLU A 42 -4.91 21.21 -0.16
C GLU A 42 -6.20 20.62 -0.69
N THR A 43 -6.31 20.61 -2.02
CA THR A 43 -7.11 19.64 -2.73
C THR A 43 -6.66 18.27 -2.23
N SER A 44 -7.22 17.83 -1.10
CA SER A 44 -7.25 16.45 -0.70
C SER A 44 -8.03 15.77 -1.82
N ALA A 45 -7.28 15.21 -2.77
CA ALA A 45 -7.84 14.32 -3.75
C ALA A 45 -8.67 13.29 -2.97
N PRO A 46 -9.87 12.93 -3.46
CA PRO A 46 -10.75 12.06 -2.70
C PRO A 46 -9.98 10.81 -2.28
N ALA A 47 -10.11 10.44 -0.99
CA ALA A 47 -9.48 9.26 -0.42
C ALA A 47 -9.76 8.06 -1.33
N GLY A 48 -8.73 7.57 -2.02
CA GLY A 48 -8.84 6.53 -3.06
C GLY A 48 -8.19 6.86 -4.41
N THR A 49 -7.76 8.12 -4.65
CA THR A 49 -7.04 8.49 -5.89
C THR A 49 -5.52 8.34 -5.79
N GLU A 50 -4.99 8.30 -4.57
CA GLU A 50 -3.54 8.19 -4.35
C GLU A 50 -3.00 6.82 -4.81
N THR A 51 -3.76 5.74 -4.65
CA THR A 51 -3.40 4.41 -5.10
C THR A 51 -4.52 3.81 -5.94
N ALA A 52 -4.24 3.56 -7.22
CA ALA A 52 -5.19 3.01 -8.19
C ALA A 52 -4.69 1.66 -8.69
N ARG A 53 -5.59 0.67 -8.80
CA ARG A 53 -5.28 -0.60 -9.45
C ARG A 53 -5.12 -0.37 -10.95
N ILE A 54 -4.09 -0.99 -11.54
CA ILE A 54 -3.80 -0.93 -12.97
C ILE A 54 -3.88 -2.33 -13.56
N ASP A 55 -4.39 -2.41 -14.78
CA ASP A 55 -4.36 -3.62 -15.60
C ASP A 55 -2.95 -3.78 -16.19
N PRO A 56 -2.14 -4.78 -15.75
CA PRO A 56 -0.77 -4.94 -16.18
C PRO A 56 -0.64 -5.21 -17.68
N ASP A 57 -1.65 -5.81 -18.32
CA ASP A 57 -1.61 -6.12 -19.76
C ASP A 57 -1.69 -4.87 -20.64
N ARG A 58 -2.06 -3.72 -20.07
CA ARG A 58 -2.07 -2.41 -20.74
C ARG A 58 -0.73 -1.70 -20.67
N ILE A 59 0.23 -2.23 -19.92
CA ILE A 59 1.54 -1.60 -19.70
C ILE A 59 2.58 -2.31 -20.56
N ARG A 60 3.19 -1.58 -21.50
CA ARG A 60 4.18 -2.14 -22.45
C ARG A 60 5.62 -1.83 -22.06
N ASP A 61 5.87 -0.60 -21.63
CA ASP A 61 7.23 -0.06 -21.51
C ASP A 61 7.67 0.17 -20.06
N LEU A 62 7.11 -0.61 -19.11
CA LEU A 62 7.57 -0.54 -17.72
C LEU A 62 9.01 -1.00 -17.65
N ARG A 63 9.83 -0.18 -17.01
CA ARG A 63 11.20 -0.51 -16.62
C ARG A 63 11.22 -0.85 -15.14
N VAL A 64 11.56 -2.09 -14.84
CA VAL A 64 11.74 -2.58 -13.48
C VAL A 64 13.13 -2.16 -13.03
N ASP A 65 13.21 -1.27 -12.04
CA ASP A 65 14.45 -0.64 -11.59
C ASP A 65 14.77 -0.99 -10.13
N TYR A 66 16.02 -0.93 -9.71
CA TYR A 66 16.38 -1.02 -8.29
C TYR A 66 17.21 0.20 -7.89
N ALA A 67 16.58 1.13 -7.19
CA ALA A 67 17.19 2.38 -6.76
C ALA A 67 16.55 2.90 -5.44
N PRO A 68 16.54 2.11 -4.35
CA PRO A 68 15.90 2.52 -3.11
C PRO A 68 16.60 3.73 -2.47
N GLN A 69 15.84 4.73 -2.02
CA GLN A 69 16.37 5.94 -1.37
C GLN A 69 15.47 6.34 -0.19
N ARG A 70 16.08 6.51 0.98
CA ARG A 70 15.34 6.95 2.19
C ARG A 70 15.16 8.46 2.22
N ASP A 71 14.40 9.00 1.28
CA ASP A 71 14.09 10.43 1.19
C ASP A 71 12.62 10.78 1.51
N GLY A 72 11.80 9.74 1.72
CA GLY A 72 10.38 9.87 2.04
C GLY A 72 9.45 9.77 0.83
N ALA A 73 10.00 9.69 -0.39
CA ALA A 73 9.27 9.28 -1.58
C ALA A 73 9.38 7.75 -1.76
N PRO A 74 8.40 7.11 -2.41
CA PRO A 74 8.50 5.69 -2.72
C PRO A 74 9.46 5.46 -3.89
N ASP A 75 10.47 4.62 -3.70
CA ASP A 75 11.43 4.28 -4.76
C ASP A 75 11.51 2.79 -5.08
N ALA A 76 11.98 2.48 -6.30
CA ALA A 76 12.01 1.11 -6.78
C ALA A 76 12.96 0.24 -5.94
N GLY A 77 12.47 -0.90 -5.46
CA GLY A 77 13.13 -1.74 -4.46
C GLY A 77 12.65 -1.52 -3.02
N GLU A 78 11.82 -0.50 -2.78
CA GLU A 78 11.21 -0.25 -1.48
C GLU A 78 9.86 -0.94 -1.31
N ILE A 79 9.56 -1.30 -0.08
CA ILE A 79 8.28 -1.81 0.38
C ILE A 79 7.61 -0.71 1.18
N VAL A 80 6.50 -0.21 0.66
CA VAL A 80 5.76 0.93 1.22
C VAL A 80 4.36 0.52 1.62
N TRP A 81 3.83 1.16 2.66
CA TRP A 81 2.44 0.95 3.08
C TRP A 81 1.54 2.00 2.44
N THR A 82 0.49 1.55 1.76
CA THR A 82 -0.51 2.42 1.13
C THR A 82 -1.93 1.88 1.32
N TRP A 83 -2.93 2.70 1.02
CA TRP A 83 -4.32 2.28 0.95
C TRP A 83 -4.58 1.52 -0.35
N VAL A 84 -4.69 0.20 -0.27
CA VAL A 84 -4.97 -0.64 -1.43
C VAL A 84 -6.48 -0.84 -1.56
N PRO A 85 -7.11 -0.43 -2.68
CA PRO A 85 -8.54 -0.63 -2.91
C PRO A 85 -8.87 -2.13 -3.02
N TYR A 86 -10.10 -2.48 -2.64
CA TYR A 86 -10.64 -3.81 -2.93
C TYR A 86 -11.00 -3.97 -4.41
N GLU A 87 -11.21 -5.20 -4.86
CA GLU A 87 -11.41 -5.51 -6.27
C GLU A 87 -12.72 -4.95 -6.83
N GLU A 88 -13.71 -4.78 -5.96
CA GLU A 88 -15.03 -4.20 -6.27
C GLU A 88 -14.94 -2.74 -6.70
N ASN A 89 -13.82 -2.05 -6.43
CA ASN A 89 -13.60 -0.63 -6.74
C ASN A 89 -14.70 0.30 -6.21
N ASP A 90 -15.29 -0.04 -5.06
CA ASP A 90 -16.40 0.70 -4.43
C ASP A 90 -15.93 1.77 -3.42
N GLY A 91 -14.67 2.17 -3.51
CA GLY A 91 -14.02 3.12 -2.60
C GLY A 91 -13.51 2.50 -1.29
N ARG A 92 -13.87 1.25 -0.98
CA ARG A 92 -13.29 0.54 0.16
C ARG A 92 -11.91 0.00 -0.19
N GLY A 93 -11.13 -0.21 0.85
CA GLY A 93 -9.77 -0.71 0.76
C GLY A 93 -9.22 -0.99 2.15
N LYS A 94 -7.91 -1.24 2.20
CA LYS A 94 -7.19 -1.34 3.47
C LYS A 94 -5.72 -1.04 3.30
N ASP A 95 -5.08 -0.71 4.40
CA ASP A 95 -3.63 -0.55 4.45
C ASP A 95 -2.94 -1.88 4.14
N ARG A 96 -2.05 -1.87 3.14
CA ARG A 96 -1.23 -3.02 2.78
C ARG A 96 0.17 -2.58 2.40
N PRO A 97 1.18 -3.45 2.64
CA PRO A 97 2.46 -3.30 1.99
C PRO A 97 2.34 -3.57 0.49
N VAL A 98 3.08 -2.79 -0.29
CA VAL A 98 3.30 -2.98 -1.72
C VAL A 98 4.80 -2.84 -2.00
N LEU A 99 5.32 -3.63 -2.93
CA LEU A 99 6.71 -3.52 -3.40
C LEU A 99 6.73 -2.59 -4.61
N VAL A 100 7.47 -1.49 -4.53
CA VAL A 100 7.66 -0.55 -5.64
C VAL A 100 8.62 -1.18 -6.65
N ILE A 101 8.20 -1.23 -7.92
CA ILE A 101 8.93 -1.92 -8.99
C ILE A 101 9.55 -0.97 -10.02
N GLY A 102 9.06 0.27 -10.11
CA GLY A 102 9.55 1.19 -11.12
C GLY A 102 8.83 2.52 -11.11
N ARG A 103 9.40 3.50 -11.80
CA ARG A 103 8.85 4.86 -11.90
C ARG A 103 7.75 4.89 -12.97
N GLN A 104 6.65 5.59 -12.68
CA GLN A 104 5.56 5.81 -13.65
C GLN A 104 5.56 7.26 -14.16
N SER A 105 5.71 8.23 -13.26
CA SER A 105 5.77 9.67 -13.53
C SER A 105 6.56 10.35 -12.42
N ALA A 106 6.74 11.68 -12.48
CA ALA A 106 7.48 12.43 -11.45
C ALA A 106 6.96 12.16 -10.02
N ASP A 107 5.65 11.99 -9.88
CA ASP A 107 4.91 11.88 -8.62
C ASP A 107 4.29 10.49 -8.38
N ARG A 108 4.50 9.53 -9.30
CA ARG A 108 3.94 8.17 -9.19
C ARG A 108 4.93 7.07 -9.49
N VAL A 109 4.70 5.94 -8.84
CA VAL A 109 5.42 4.69 -9.06
C VAL A 109 4.45 3.54 -9.36
N TYR A 110 4.97 2.54 -10.04
CA TYR A 110 4.33 1.23 -10.14
C TYR A 110 4.73 0.37 -8.94
N ALA A 111 3.75 -0.32 -8.36
CA ALA A 111 3.98 -1.24 -7.24
C ALA A 111 3.11 -2.49 -7.35
N VAL A 112 3.60 -3.60 -6.82
CA VAL A 112 2.87 -4.89 -6.74
C VAL A 112 2.47 -5.19 -5.31
N ARG A 113 1.30 -5.81 -5.13
CA ARG A 113 0.75 -6.09 -3.80
C ARG A 113 1.58 -7.11 -3.04
N MET A 114 1.61 -6.95 -1.71
CA MET A 114 2.16 -7.96 -0.81
C MET A 114 1.12 -8.55 0.13
N THR A 115 1.40 -9.76 0.62
CA THR A 115 0.59 -10.51 1.59
C THR A 115 1.49 -11.41 2.45
N SER A 116 1.11 -11.64 3.71
CA SER A 116 1.75 -12.64 4.59
C SER A 116 0.92 -13.91 4.72
N LYS A 117 -0.08 -14.09 3.85
CA LYS A 117 -0.82 -15.36 3.74
C LYS A 117 0.01 -16.33 2.88
N PRO A 118 0.14 -17.61 3.27
CA PRO A 118 0.84 -18.60 2.46
C PRO A 118 0.20 -18.78 1.08
N HIS A 119 1.04 -18.84 0.06
CA HIS A 119 0.68 -19.05 -1.35
C HIS A 119 1.67 -19.99 -2.04
N ASP A 120 2.15 -21.01 -1.31
CA ASP A 120 3.14 -21.96 -1.81
C ASP A 120 2.63 -22.71 -3.05
N GLY A 121 3.42 -22.67 -4.13
CA GLY A 121 3.10 -23.35 -5.39
C GLY A 121 2.11 -22.61 -6.29
N GLU A 122 1.59 -21.45 -5.88
CA GLU A 122 0.78 -20.59 -6.74
C GLU A 122 1.68 -19.80 -7.70
N GLN A 123 1.33 -19.75 -8.99
CA GLN A 123 2.22 -19.25 -10.04
C GLN A 123 2.47 -17.73 -9.96
N ASP A 124 1.48 -16.99 -9.51
CA ASP A 124 1.50 -15.52 -9.46
C ASP A 124 1.97 -14.96 -8.11
N TYR A 125 2.41 -15.84 -7.20
CA TYR A 125 2.93 -15.46 -5.89
C TYR A 125 4.39 -15.85 -5.76
N LEU A 126 5.21 -14.90 -5.34
CA LEU A 126 6.64 -15.09 -5.12
C LEU A 126 6.95 -14.88 -3.65
N SER A 127 7.44 -15.91 -2.94
CA SER A 127 7.95 -15.73 -1.60
C SER A 127 9.18 -14.80 -1.63
N ILE A 128 9.12 -13.78 -0.78
CA ILE A 128 10.22 -12.87 -0.48
C ILE A 128 10.74 -13.06 0.95
N GLY A 129 10.35 -14.15 1.61
CA GLY A 129 10.77 -14.46 2.98
C GLY A 129 10.26 -13.46 4.01
N THR A 130 11.00 -13.34 5.12
CA THR A 130 10.71 -12.42 6.23
C THR A 130 11.54 -11.13 6.11
N GLY A 131 11.09 -10.05 6.75
CA GLY A 131 11.81 -8.79 6.80
C GLY A 131 11.11 -7.69 7.59
N ALA A 132 11.75 -6.51 7.66
CA ALA A 132 11.31 -5.39 8.51
C ALA A 132 9.93 -4.80 8.14
N TRP A 133 9.39 -5.14 6.97
CA TRP A 133 8.06 -4.71 6.51
C TRP A 133 6.91 -5.39 7.27
N ASP A 134 7.14 -6.56 7.89
CA ASP A 134 6.18 -7.25 8.74
C ASP A 134 6.73 -7.30 10.17
N SER A 135 6.09 -6.56 11.09
CA SER A 135 6.50 -6.50 12.50
C SER A 135 6.37 -7.83 13.23
N GLN A 136 5.57 -8.76 12.70
CA GLN A 136 5.44 -10.12 13.23
C GLN A 136 6.52 -11.06 12.66
N GLY A 137 7.37 -10.58 11.74
CA GLY A 137 8.45 -11.36 11.13
C GLY A 137 7.96 -12.54 10.31
N ARG A 138 6.72 -12.49 9.79
CA ARG A 138 6.16 -13.58 8.99
C ARG A 138 6.75 -13.62 7.60
N GLU A 139 6.73 -14.80 7.00
CA GLU A 139 6.99 -14.94 5.58
C GLU A 139 5.97 -14.11 4.78
N SER A 140 6.43 -13.52 3.69
CA SER A 140 5.64 -12.64 2.84
C SER A 140 5.79 -13.04 1.38
N TRP A 141 4.74 -12.80 0.61
CA TRP A 141 4.66 -13.04 -0.81
C TRP A 141 4.35 -11.74 -1.55
N VAL A 142 4.94 -11.60 -2.73
CA VAL A 142 4.56 -10.62 -3.73
C VAL A 142 3.57 -11.26 -4.69
N ASP A 143 2.46 -10.58 -4.94
CA ASP A 143 1.43 -10.93 -5.91
C ASP A 143 1.66 -10.11 -7.19
N ILE A 144 2.17 -10.75 -8.23
CA ILE A 144 2.61 -10.08 -9.46
C ILE A 144 1.46 -9.75 -10.43
N GLU A 145 0.23 -10.21 -10.16
CA GLU A 145 -0.96 -9.83 -10.95
C GLU A 145 -1.60 -8.53 -10.45
N GLN A 146 -1.35 -8.19 -9.19
CA GLN A 146 -1.98 -7.05 -8.53
C GLN A 146 -1.06 -5.83 -8.62
N LEU A 147 -1.06 -5.21 -9.81
CA LEU A 147 -0.34 -3.98 -10.12
C LEU A 147 -1.12 -2.73 -9.67
N TYR A 148 -0.39 -1.78 -9.09
CA TYR A 148 -0.92 -0.49 -8.64
C TYR A 148 -0.06 0.66 -9.13
N SER A 149 -0.74 1.78 -9.38
CA SER A 149 -0.16 3.11 -9.56
C SER A 149 -0.29 3.85 -8.23
N VAL A 150 0.84 4.15 -7.59
CA VAL A 150 0.90 4.77 -6.26
C VAL A 150 1.50 6.15 -6.40
N HIS A 151 0.76 7.17 -5.96
CA HIS A 151 1.23 8.54 -5.87
C HIS A 151 2.03 8.75 -4.58
N GLU A 152 2.99 9.66 -4.56
CA GLU A 152 3.86 9.94 -3.41
C GLU A 152 3.08 10.29 -2.13
N ARG A 153 1.94 10.99 -2.27
CA ARG A 153 1.03 11.32 -1.14
C ARG A 153 0.22 10.11 -0.64
N GLY A 154 0.29 8.98 -1.34
CA GLY A 154 -0.32 7.71 -0.94
C GLY A 154 0.49 6.91 0.09
N LEU A 155 1.69 7.37 0.44
CA LEU A 155 2.54 6.74 1.44
C LEU A 155 1.97 6.95 2.85
N ARG A 156 1.78 5.85 3.61
CA ARG A 156 1.18 5.90 4.96
C ARG A 156 2.14 5.57 6.08
N ARG A 157 3.23 4.84 5.82
CA ARG A 157 4.26 4.45 6.80
C ARG A 157 5.62 4.36 6.13
N GLU A 158 6.66 4.55 6.92
CA GLU A 158 8.06 4.50 6.47
C GLU A 158 8.39 3.18 5.77
N ALA A 159 9.17 3.29 4.70
CA ALA A 159 9.51 2.20 3.80
C ALA A 159 10.52 1.20 4.42
N ALA A 160 10.41 -0.06 4.04
CA ALA A 160 11.50 -1.03 4.19
C ALA A 160 12.17 -1.26 2.83
N VAL A 161 13.44 -1.63 2.79
CA VAL A 161 14.14 -1.94 1.53
C VAL A 161 14.21 -3.45 1.35
N LEU A 162 13.76 -3.96 0.20
CA LEU A 162 13.96 -5.36 -0.18
C LEU A 162 15.40 -5.54 -0.66
N ASP A 163 16.08 -6.62 -0.26
CA ASP A 163 17.44 -6.87 -0.73
C ASP A 163 17.45 -7.11 -2.26
N ARG A 164 18.55 -6.69 -2.89
CA ARG A 164 18.73 -6.77 -4.35
C ARG A 164 18.48 -8.17 -4.89
N GLY A 165 18.96 -9.22 -4.21
CA GLY A 165 18.82 -10.59 -4.69
C GLY A 165 17.37 -11.10 -4.68
N ARG A 166 16.56 -10.71 -3.69
CA ARG A 166 15.10 -10.98 -3.69
C ARG A 166 14.39 -10.14 -4.73
N TYR A 167 14.77 -8.87 -4.88
CA TYR A 167 14.20 -7.98 -5.87
C TYR A 167 14.42 -8.48 -7.31
N ASP A 168 15.64 -8.92 -7.63
CA ASP A 168 15.97 -9.45 -8.95
C ASP A 168 15.14 -10.68 -9.33
N ARG A 169 14.75 -11.51 -8.35
CA ARG A 169 13.83 -12.63 -8.58
C ARG A 169 12.43 -12.15 -8.94
N VAL A 170 11.94 -11.11 -8.27
CA VAL A 170 10.66 -10.46 -8.64
C VAL A 170 10.76 -9.86 -10.04
N GLY A 171 11.81 -9.09 -10.33
CA GLY A 171 12.04 -8.51 -11.66
C GLY A 171 12.07 -9.58 -12.76
N THR A 172 12.78 -10.69 -12.55
CA THR A 172 12.82 -11.82 -13.48
C THR A 172 11.43 -12.40 -13.74
N ALA A 173 10.60 -12.55 -12.69
CA ALA A 173 9.24 -13.05 -12.85
C ALA A 173 8.35 -12.08 -13.64
N LEU A 174 8.45 -10.78 -13.36
CA LEU A 174 7.72 -9.74 -14.10
C LEU A 174 8.12 -9.69 -15.58
N THR A 175 9.41 -9.79 -15.89
CA THR A 175 9.90 -9.90 -17.28
C THR A 175 9.33 -11.13 -17.98
N ARG A 176 9.32 -12.29 -17.31
CA ARG A 176 8.77 -13.52 -17.90
C ARG A 176 7.27 -13.42 -18.15
N ARG A 177 6.51 -12.79 -17.24
CA ARG A 177 5.05 -12.71 -17.30
C ARG A 177 4.54 -11.63 -18.27
N TYR A 178 5.19 -10.47 -18.29
CA TYR A 178 4.70 -9.28 -19.00
C TYR A 178 5.65 -8.73 -20.07
N GLY A 179 6.89 -9.24 -20.16
CA GLY A 179 7.89 -8.75 -21.11
C GLY A 179 8.56 -7.43 -20.73
N TRP A 180 8.34 -6.93 -19.51
CA TRP A 180 8.94 -5.69 -19.02
C TRP A 180 10.46 -5.80 -18.89
N SER A 181 11.15 -4.69 -19.15
CA SER A 181 12.61 -4.62 -19.06
C SER A 181 13.07 -4.46 -17.62
N VAL A 182 14.27 -4.95 -17.29
CA VAL A 182 14.91 -4.73 -15.99
C VAL A 182 16.15 -3.87 -16.21
N ALA A 183 16.37 -2.85 -15.37
CA ALA A 183 17.66 -2.17 -15.34
C ALA A 183 18.77 -3.12 -14.85
N GLY A 184 19.86 -3.17 -15.61
CA GLY A 184 21.11 -3.81 -15.18
C GLY A 184 21.67 -3.16 -13.91
#